data_AF-A0A4Q9HIS7-F1
#
_entry.id   AF-A0A4Q9HIS7-F1
#
_cell.length_a   1.000
_cell.length_b   1.000
_cell.length_c   1.000
_cell.angle_alpha   90.00
_cell.angle_beta   90.00
_cell.angle_gamma   90.00
#
_symmetry.space_group_name_H-M   'P 1'
#
loop_
_entity.id
_entity.type
_entity.pdbx_description
1 polymer ?
#
loop_
_entity_poly.entity_id
_entity_poly.type
_entity_poly.pdbx_seq_one_letter_code
_entity_poly.pdbx_strand_id
1 'polypeptide(L)'
;MPFTLSHAAAVLPAVRRTGAARGPLIASALVAGSFAPDVTYFADSLIPGAMLFGTFTHSLRGVLTVDVLITAALVGGWLLLREPLVALLPRARQGRVHALVRGRPWRPHRPGQLTASAGWFCLSAVLGSTTHVVWDAFTHPGLWGTRLLPVLDRTIGGRPLTMYLQYGTSALAL
;
A
#
# COMPACT_ATOMS: atom_id res chain seq x y z
N MET A 1 13.79 1.81 9.40
CA MET A 1 13.09 0.52 9.23
C MET A 1 11.91 0.81 8.34
N PRO A 2 11.78 0.17 7.17
CA PRO A 2 10.61 0.35 6.32
C PRO A 2 9.40 -0.09 7.14
N PHE A 3 8.50 0.85 7.43
CA PHE A 3 7.25 0.52 8.10
C PHE A 3 6.14 0.65 7.07
N THR A 4 6.05 -0.33 6.19
CA THR A 4 5.20 -0.32 5.00
C THR A 4 3.73 0.04 5.27
N LEU A 5 3.21 -0.30 6.46
CA LEU A 5 1.87 0.06 6.89
C LEU A 5 1.67 1.57 7.07
N SER A 6 2.71 2.35 7.39
CA SER A 6 2.61 3.81 7.48
C SER A 6 2.25 4.46 6.16
N HIS A 7 2.52 3.79 5.04
CA HIS A 7 2.25 4.31 3.70
C HIS A 7 0.81 4.10 3.26
N ALA A 8 0.08 3.14 3.86
CA ALA A 8 -1.37 3.06 3.66
C ALA A 8 -2.08 4.33 4.12
N ALA A 9 -1.55 5.02 5.13
CA ALA A 9 -2.09 6.31 5.58
C ALA A 9 -2.14 7.34 4.45
N ALA A 10 -1.14 7.32 3.55
CA ALA A 10 -1.02 8.29 2.45
C ALA A 10 -2.12 8.14 1.39
N VAL A 11 -2.71 6.94 1.26
CA VAL A 11 -3.82 6.69 0.32
C VAL A 11 -5.21 6.87 0.93
N LEU A 12 -5.33 6.99 2.26
CA LEU A 12 -6.63 7.15 2.95
C LEU A 12 -7.49 8.31 2.44
N PRO A 13 -6.95 9.49 2.04
CA PRO A 13 -7.78 10.55 1.48
C PRO A 13 -8.55 10.12 0.22
N ALA A 14 -8.01 9.16 -0.54
CA ALA A 14 -8.66 8.58 -1.72
C ALA A 14 -9.63 7.43 -1.37
N VAL A 15 -9.71 7.01 -0.11
CA VAL A 15 -10.61 5.96 0.39
C VAL A 15 -11.76 6.57 1.18
N ARG A 16 -12.98 6.11 0.94
CA ARG A 16 -14.18 6.51 1.68
C ARG A 16 -14.32 5.66 2.94
N ARG A 17 -15.06 6.15 3.93
CA ARG A 17 -15.41 5.37 5.15
C ARG A 17 -16.11 4.04 4.86
N THR A 18 -16.71 3.89 3.69
CA THR A 18 -17.33 2.65 3.21
C THR A 18 -16.33 1.62 2.69
N GLY A 19 -15.02 1.92 2.68
CA GLY A 19 -13.96 1.08 2.11
C GLY A 19 -13.83 1.17 0.59
N ALA A 20 -14.72 1.90 -0.09
CA ALA A 20 -14.61 2.16 -1.52
C ALA A 20 -13.66 3.32 -1.80
N ALA A 21 -12.91 3.26 -2.90
CA ALA A 21 -12.13 4.41 -3.33
C ALA A 21 -13.02 5.51 -3.93
N ARG A 22 -12.49 6.72 -4.02
CA ARG A 22 -13.16 7.85 -4.67
C ARG A 22 -13.10 7.69 -6.19
N GLY A 23 -14.20 8.00 -6.86
CA GLY A 23 -14.31 7.93 -8.31
C GLY A 23 -14.17 6.48 -8.81
N PRO A 24 -13.50 6.26 -9.96
CA PRO A 24 -13.32 4.94 -10.56
C PRO A 24 -12.11 4.15 -10.01
N LEU A 25 -11.40 4.70 -9.02
CA LEU A 25 -10.24 4.04 -8.42
C LEU A 25 -10.63 2.75 -7.69
N ILE A 26 -9.62 1.90 -7.45
CA ILE A 26 -9.78 0.61 -6.77
C ILE A 26 -9.02 0.66 -5.45
N ALA A 27 -9.77 0.59 -4.33
CA ALA A 27 -9.21 0.75 -2.98
C ALA A 27 -8.14 -0.28 -2.65
N SER A 28 -8.36 -1.56 -3.00
CA SER A 28 -7.37 -2.62 -2.77
C SER A 28 -6.07 -2.38 -3.54
N ALA A 29 -6.15 -1.85 -4.76
CA ALA A 29 -4.98 -1.51 -5.57
C ALA A 29 -4.23 -0.27 -5.05
N LEU A 30 -4.95 0.74 -4.53
CA LEU A 30 -4.31 1.89 -3.86
C LEU A 30 -3.52 1.43 -2.63
N VAL A 31 -4.14 0.63 -1.75
CA VAL A 31 -3.52 0.16 -0.51
C VAL A 31 -2.37 -0.79 -0.81
N ALA A 32 -2.59 -1.83 -1.61
CA ALA A 32 -1.52 -2.76 -1.98
C ALA A 32 -0.41 -2.08 -2.79
N GLY A 33 -0.74 -1.09 -3.63
CA GLY A 33 0.24 -0.26 -4.34
C GLY A 33 1.10 0.55 -3.39
N SER A 34 0.54 1.09 -2.31
CA SER A 34 1.32 1.79 -1.27
C SER A 34 2.25 0.87 -0.48
N PHE A 35 2.08 -0.46 -0.60
CA PHE A 35 2.97 -1.44 0.02
C PHE A 35 4.01 -2.00 -0.94
N ALA A 36 3.74 -1.96 -2.25
CA ALA A 36 4.52 -2.65 -3.27
C ALA A 36 6.02 -2.31 -3.27
N PRO A 37 6.47 -1.04 -3.12
CA PRO A 37 7.90 -0.71 -3.17
C PRO A 37 8.74 -1.48 -2.15
N ASP A 38 8.20 -1.65 -0.93
CA ASP A 38 8.87 -2.27 0.22
C ASP A 38 8.82 -3.80 0.24
N VAL A 39 7.93 -4.43 -0.54
CA VAL A 39 7.75 -5.90 -0.50
C VAL A 39 9.08 -6.63 -0.71
N THR A 40 9.94 -6.06 -1.54
CA THR A 40 11.27 -6.61 -1.86
C THR A 40 12.18 -6.70 -0.64
N TYR A 41 12.03 -5.81 0.35
CA TYR A 41 12.80 -5.87 1.60
C TYR A 41 12.39 -7.07 2.48
N PHE A 42 11.12 -7.47 2.45
CA PHE A 42 10.64 -8.66 3.17
C PHE A 42 10.94 -9.97 2.44
N ALA A 43 11.16 -9.90 1.12
CA ALA A 43 11.46 -11.06 0.29
C ALA A 43 12.93 -11.52 0.39
N ASP A 44 13.82 -10.72 0.96
CA ASP A 44 15.27 -11.01 0.97
C ASP A 44 15.63 -12.32 1.69
N SER A 45 14.88 -12.69 2.73
CA SER A 45 15.04 -13.97 3.42
C SER A 45 14.65 -15.19 2.57
N LEU A 46 13.88 -14.98 1.50
CA LEU A 46 13.43 -16.03 0.58
C LEU A 46 14.19 -15.99 -0.76
N ILE A 47 14.58 -14.79 -1.20
CA ILE A 47 15.25 -14.54 -2.47
C ILE A 47 16.45 -13.63 -2.18
N PRO A 48 17.67 -14.19 -2.07
CA PRO A 48 18.86 -13.41 -1.76
C PRO A 48 19.07 -12.25 -2.73
N GLY A 49 19.24 -11.03 -2.20
CA GLY A 49 19.45 -9.83 -2.99
C GLY A 49 18.16 -9.10 -3.39
N ALA A 50 16.98 -9.60 -3.02
CA ALA A 50 15.73 -8.89 -3.22
C ALA A 50 15.75 -7.51 -2.55
N MET A 51 16.44 -7.37 -1.42
CA MET A 51 16.56 -6.07 -0.75
C MET A 51 17.22 -5.00 -1.64
N LEU A 52 18.23 -5.37 -2.45
CA LEU A 52 18.90 -4.41 -3.35
C LEU A 52 17.97 -3.94 -4.48
N PHE A 53 17.01 -4.78 -4.86
CA PHE A 53 16.00 -4.45 -5.87
C PHE A 53 15.03 -3.37 -5.41
N GLY A 54 14.97 -3.06 -4.11
CA GLY A 54 14.23 -1.92 -3.57
C GLY A 54 14.61 -0.59 -4.24
N THR A 55 15.88 -0.41 -4.63
CA THR A 55 16.30 0.79 -5.38
C THR A 55 15.58 0.94 -6.72
N PHE A 56 15.24 -0.18 -7.37
CA PHE A 56 14.50 -0.19 -8.62
C PHE A 56 13.02 0.04 -8.39
N THR A 57 12.40 -0.61 -7.39
CA THR A 57 10.97 -0.43 -7.09
C THR A 57 10.64 1.02 -6.70
N HIS A 58 11.55 1.72 -6.02
CA HIS A 58 11.40 3.13 -5.67
C HIS A 58 11.72 4.11 -6.82
N SER A 59 12.14 3.61 -7.98
CA SER A 59 12.35 4.44 -9.17
C SER A 59 11.05 4.66 -9.94
N LEU A 60 10.95 5.73 -10.73
CA LEU A 60 9.80 5.97 -11.62
C LEU A 60 9.48 4.75 -12.51
N ARG A 61 10.52 4.04 -12.98
CA ARG A 61 10.33 2.83 -13.80
C ARG A 61 9.74 1.70 -12.97
N GLY A 62 10.20 1.49 -11.74
CA GLY A 62 9.64 0.49 -10.82
C GLY A 62 8.17 0.73 -10.52
N VAL A 63 7.84 1.96 -10.11
CA VAL A 63 6.47 2.44 -9.83
C VAL A 63 5.52 2.16 -11.00
N LEU A 64 5.98 2.41 -12.24
CA LEU A 64 5.17 2.23 -13.45
C LEU A 64 5.12 0.78 -13.96
N THR A 65 5.94 -0.13 -13.44
CA THR A 65 6.07 -1.50 -13.97
C THR A 65 5.94 -2.56 -12.87
N VAL A 66 7.05 -2.87 -12.19
CA VAL A 66 7.15 -3.95 -11.20
C VAL A 66 6.15 -3.76 -10.06
N ASP A 67 5.95 -2.53 -9.59
CA ASP A 67 5.05 -2.28 -8.48
C ASP A 67 3.59 -2.59 -8.82
N VAL A 68 3.20 -2.41 -10.08
CA VAL A 68 1.87 -2.81 -10.57
C VAL A 68 1.71 -4.33 -10.50
N LEU A 69 2.77 -5.08 -10.84
CA LEU A 69 2.78 -6.55 -10.76
C LEU A 69 2.75 -7.03 -9.30
N ILE A 70 3.55 -6.43 -8.43
CA ILE A 70 3.55 -6.72 -6.99
C ILE A 70 2.17 -6.40 -6.40
N THR A 71 1.57 -5.27 -6.78
CA THR A 71 0.21 -4.90 -6.37
C THR A 71 -0.81 -5.96 -6.79
N ALA A 72 -0.73 -6.44 -8.03
CA ALA A 72 -1.59 -7.51 -8.52
C ALA A 72 -1.39 -8.80 -7.72
N ALA A 73 -0.15 -9.17 -7.39
CA ALA A 73 0.15 -10.34 -6.58
C ALA A 73 -0.40 -10.21 -5.15
N LEU A 74 -0.22 -9.05 -4.50
CA LEU A 74 -0.76 -8.78 -3.16
C LEU A 74 -2.29 -8.83 -3.13
N VAL A 75 -2.95 -8.19 -4.11
CA VAL A 75 -4.41 -8.23 -4.22
C VAL A 75 -4.88 -9.66 -4.51
N GLY A 76 -4.24 -10.37 -5.42
CA GLY A 76 -4.53 -11.77 -5.72
C GLY A 76 -4.39 -12.68 -4.49
N GLY A 77 -3.30 -12.53 -3.75
CA GLY A 77 -3.06 -13.23 -2.49
C GLY A 77 -4.12 -12.93 -1.44
N TRP A 78 -4.51 -11.67 -1.27
CA TRP A 78 -5.63 -11.30 -0.40
C TRP A 78 -6.94 -11.97 -0.81
N LEU A 79 -7.28 -11.95 -2.10
CA LEU A 79 -8.49 -12.59 -2.61
C LEU A 79 -8.50 -14.11 -2.39
N LEU A 80 -7.32 -14.74 -2.49
CA LEU A 80 -7.14 -16.18 -2.24
C LEU A 80 -7.29 -16.52 -0.74
N LEU A 81 -6.73 -15.70 0.14
CA LEU A 81 -6.63 -15.98 1.57
C LEU A 81 -7.84 -15.50 2.38
N ARG A 82 -8.62 -14.52 1.91
CA ARG A 82 -9.70 -13.90 2.72
C ARG A 82 -10.74 -14.90 3.21
N GLU A 83 -11.20 -15.83 2.37
CA GLU A 83 -12.26 -16.78 2.74
C GLU A 83 -11.74 -17.84 3.73
N PRO A 84 -10.57 -18.46 3.51
CA PRO A 84 -9.91 -19.28 4.53
C PRO A 84 -9.73 -18.56 5.86
N LEU A 85 -9.27 -17.30 5.85
CA LEU A 85 -9.07 -16.53 7.08
C LEU A 85 -10.38 -16.28 7.83
N VAL A 86 -11.47 -15.99 7.12
CA VAL A 86 -12.80 -15.88 7.73
C VAL A 86 -13.25 -17.21 8.33
N ALA A 87 -12.99 -18.34 7.66
CA ALA A 87 -13.39 -19.66 8.13
C ALA A 87 -12.70 -20.09 9.43
N LEU A 88 -11.49 -19.57 9.71
CA LEU A 88 -10.75 -19.82 10.95
C LEU A 88 -11.33 -19.08 12.16
N LEU A 89 -12.22 -18.10 11.97
CA LEU A 89 -12.84 -17.36 13.06
C LEU A 89 -13.96 -18.16 13.75
N PRO A 90 -14.25 -17.88 15.03
CA PRO A 90 -15.45 -18.41 15.68
C PRO A 90 -16.70 -18.11 14.87
N ARG A 91 -17.60 -19.10 14.72
CA ARG A 91 -18.82 -19.01 13.88
C ARG A 91 -19.61 -17.71 14.11
N ALA A 92 -19.73 -17.26 15.36
CA ALA A 92 -20.42 -16.03 15.73
C ALA A 92 -19.83 -14.73 15.13
N ARG A 93 -18.55 -14.73 14.73
CA ARG A 93 -17.86 -13.56 14.14
C ARG A 93 -17.71 -13.64 12.63
N GLN A 94 -17.82 -14.83 12.03
CA GLN A 94 -17.58 -15.05 10.60
C GLN A 94 -18.42 -14.10 9.72
N GLY A 95 -19.73 -14.00 9.97
CA GLY A 95 -20.62 -13.16 9.14
C GLY A 95 -20.28 -11.67 9.19
N ARG A 96 -19.90 -11.14 10.37
CA ARG A 96 -19.52 -9.72 10.52
C ARG A 96 -18.20 -9.41 9.82
N VAL A 97 -17.21 -10.29 9.98
CA VAL A 97 -15.91 -10.13 9.32
C VAL A 97 -16.06 -10.29 7.80
N HIS A 98 -16.81 -11.30 7.33
CA HIS A 98 -17.11 -11.47 5.91
C HIS A 98 -17.74 -10.23 5.30
N ALA A 99 -18.74 -9.65 5.98
CA ALA A 99 -19.39 -8.42 5.52
C ALA A 99 -18.42 -7.25 5.35
N LEU A 100 -17.37 -7.18 6.17
CA LEU A 100 -16.31 -6.17 6.09
C LEU A 100 -15.31 -6.46 4.96
N VAL A 101 -14.86 -7.72 4.82
CA VAL A 101 -13.72 -8.07 3.93
C VAL A 101 -14.13 -8.48 2.51
N ARG A 102 -15.41 -8.82 2.28
CA ARG A 102 -15.92 -9.32 0.98
C ARG A 102 -15.73 -8.33 -0.18
N GLY A 103 -15.63 -7.04 0.12
CA GLY A 103 -15.57 -5.99 -0.89
C GLY A 103 -16.83 -5.92 -1.77
N ARG A 104 -16.73 -5.29 -2.94
CA ARG A 104 -17.82 -5.25 -3.92
C ARG A 104 -17.76 -6.51 -4.80
N PRO A 105 -18.88 -7.21 -5.01
CA PRO A 105 -18.93 -8.29 -6.01
C PRO A 105 -18.66 -7.70 -7.40
N TRP A 106 -17.66 -8.24 -8.09
CA TRP A 106 -17.31 -7.82 -9.44
C TRP A 106 -17.65 -8.95 -10.42
N ARG A 107 -18.54 -8.64 -11.36
CA ARG A 107 -18.91 -9.52 -12.48
C ARG A 107 -18.91 -8.65 -13.74
N PRO A 108 -17.81 -8.62 -14.50
CA PRO A 108 -17.80 -7.89 -15.77
C PRO A 108 -18.76 -8.58 -16.74
N HIS A 109 -19.67 -7.82 -17.34
CA HIS A 109 -20.66 -8.35 -18.29
C HIS A 109 -20.22 -8.12 -19.74
N ARG A 110 -19.22 -7.26 -19.98
CA ARG A 110 -18.72 -6.92 -21.32
C ARG A 110 -17.18 -6.83 -21.32
N PRO A 111 -16.51 -7.25 -22.41
CA PRO A 111 -15.04 -7.17 -22.53
C PRO A 111 -14.48 -5.76 -22.30
N GLY A 112 -15.15 -4.71 -22.79
CA GLY A 112 -14.70 -3.32 -22.56
C GLY A 112 -14.67 -2.89 -21.09
N GLN A 113 -15.50 -3.51 -20.24
CA GLN A 113 -15.47 -3.26 -18.78
C GLN A 113 -14.22 -3.87 -18.14
N LEU A 114 -13.72 -4.99 -18.67
CA LEU A 114 -12.51 -5.63 -18.18
C LEU A 114 -11.30 -4.75 -18.45
N THR A 115 -11.14 -4.25 -19.68
CA THR A 115 -10.02 -3.38 -20.07
C THR A 115 -10.04 -2.07 -19.27
N ALA A 116 -11.22 -1.45 -19.13
CA ALA A 116 -11.35 -0.24 -18.31
C ALA A 116 -10.98 -0.52 -16.84
N SER A 117 -11.42 -1.65 -16.29
CA SER A 117 -11.09 -2.03 -14.90
C SER A 117 -9.59 -2.29 -14.73
N ALA A 118 -8.93 -2.93 -15.69
CA ALA A 118 -7.49 -3.13 -15.69
C ALA A 118 -6.75 -1.79 -15.74
N GLY A 119 -7.20 -0.85 -16.57
CA GLY A 119 -6.65 0.51 -16.60
C GLY A 119 -6.80 1.23 -15.26
N TRP A 120 -7.97 1.17 -14.63
CA TRP A 120 -8.19 1.73 -13.29
C TRP A 120 -7.39 1.03 -12.20
N PHE A 121 -7.18 -0.28 -12.32
CA PHE A 121 -6.31 -1.04 -11.43
C PHE A 121 -4.87 -0.56 -11.53
N CYS A 122 -4.31 -0.51 -12.75
CA CYS A 122 -2.95 -0.03 -12.97
C CYS A 122 -2.77 1.41 -12.48
N LEU A 123 -3.70 2.30 -12.79
CA LEU A 123 -3.65 3.67 -12.29
C LEU A 123 -3.69 3.73 -10.77
N SER A 124 -4.56 2.95 -10.12
CA SER A 124 -4.66 2.90 -8.67
C SER A 124 -3.38 2.34 -8.03
N ALA A 125 -2.78 1.32 -8.62
CA ALA A 125 -1.51 0.74 -8.18
C ALA A 125 -0.35 1.76 -8.27
N VAL A 126 -0.23 2.43 -9.43
CA VAL A 126 0.76 3.48 -9.67
C VAL A 126 0.57 4.63 -8.68
N LEU A 127 -0.66 5.09 -8.46
CA LEU A 127 -0.95 6.14 -7.49
C LEU A 127 -0.56 5.71 -6.07
N GLY A 128 -0.90 4.48 -5.66
CA GLY A 128 -0.49 3.92 -4.38
C GLY A 128 1.03 3.93 -4.19
N SER A 129 1.77 3.36 -5.14
CA SER A 129 3.24 3.32 -5.08
C SER A 129 3.86 4.74 -5.15
N THR A 130 3.28 5.64 -5.95
CA THR A 130 3.73 7.04 -5.99
C THR A 130 3.55 7.70 -4.62
N THR A 131 2.42 7.49 -3.94
CA THR A 131 2.24 8.03 -2.58
C THR A 131 3.25 7.47 -1.60
N HIS A 132 3.63 6.20 -1.73
CA HIS A 132 4.69 5.59 -0.94
C HIS A 132 6.03 6.30 -1.15
N VAL A 133 6.50 6.37 -2.40
CA VAL A 133 7.81 6.96 -2.74
C VAL A 133 7.88 8.44 -2.36
N VAL A 134 6.80 9.19 -2.58
CA VAL A 134 6.70 10.58 -2.15
C VAL A 134 6.77 10.68 -0.63
N TRP A 135 6.01 9.86 0.09
CA TRP A 135 6.03 9.86 1.55
C TRP A 135 7.42 9.51 2.11
N ASP A 136 8.12 8.59 1.46
CA ASP A 136 9.50 8.23 1.78
C ASP A 136 10.46 9.39 1.58
N ALA A 137 10.37 10.08 0.43
CA ALA A 137 11.15 11.28 0.16
C ALA A 137 10.88 12.42 1.16
N PHE A 138 9.69 12.44 1.76
CA PHE A 138 9.33 13.40 2.81
C PHE A 138 9.81 13.00 4.21
N THR A 139 9.81 11.72 4.53
CA THR A 139 10.03 11.22 5.90
C THR A 139 11.41 10.62 6.16
N HIS A 140 12.23 10.39 5.13
CA HIS A 140 13.58 9.89 5.34
C HIS A 140 14.60 11.02 5.64
N PRO A 141 15.46 10.85 6.66
CA PRO A 141 16.57 11.76 6.94
C PRO A 141 17.47 11.95 5.71
N GLY A 142 17.77 13.21 5.36
CA GLY A 142 18.66 13.56 4.25
C GLY A 142 17.99 13.64 2.86
N LEU A 143 16.71 13.30 2.74
CA LEU A 143 15.91 13.46 1.51
C LEU A 143 15.17 14.80 1.46
N TRP A 144 14.43 15.02 0.37
CA TRP A 144 13.88 16.34 0.00
C TRP A 144 13.00 16.97 1.10
N GLY A 145 12.16 16.20 1.80
CA GLY A 145 11.27 16.76 2.84
C GLY A 145 11.98 17.26 4.09
N THR A 146 13.02 16.55 4.55
CA THR A 146 13.83 16.98 5.71
C THR A 146 14.66 18.21 5.38
N ARG A 147 15.09 18.37 4.13
CA ARG A 147 15.76 19.60 3.63
C ARG A 147 14.84 20.81 3.54
N LEU A 148 13.56 20.60 3.16
CA LEU A 148 12.57 21.68 3.07
C LEU A 148 12.00 22.11 4.42
N LEU A 149 11.90 21.18 5.37
CA LEU A 149 11.40 21.43 6.72
C LEU A 149 12.44 20.93 7.74
N PRO A 150 13.48 21.73 8.06
CA PRO A 150 14.55 21.34 8.98
C PRO A 150 14.06 20.97 10.39
N VAL A 151 12.84 21.37 10.74
CA VAL A 151 12.16 20.95 11.97
C VAL A 151 12.01 19.42 12.06
N LEU A 152 11.96 18.72 10.92
CA LEU A 152 11.83 17.27 10.85
C LEU A 152 13.11 16.52 11.27
N ASP A 153 14.27 17.18 11.17
CA ASP A 153 15.56 16.65 11.65
C ASP A 153 15.79 16.93 13.15
N ARG A 154 14.87 17.64 13.82
CA ARG A 154 14.97 17.82 15.27
C ARG A 154 14.87 16.48 15.98
N THR A 155 15.79 16.26 16.90
CA THR A 155 15.79 15.09 17.77
C THR A 155 14.96 15.37 19.02
N ILE A 156 14.01 14.49 19.31
CA ILE A 156 13.20 14.52 20.53
C ILE A 156 13.36 13.17 21.23
N GLY A 157 13.86 13.19 22.48
CA GLY A 157 14.11 11.96 23.23
C GLY A 157 15.19 11.06 22.60
N GLY A 158 16.19 11.65 21.94
CA GLY A 158 17.29 10.92 21.29
C GLY A 158 16.93 10.28 19.94
N ARG A 159 15.74 10.53 19.39
CA ARG A 159 15.30 10.03 18.07
C ARG A 159 14.82 11.17 17.18
N PRO A 160 15.06 11.13 15.86
CA PRO A 160 14.63 12.18 14.95
C PRO A 160 13.10 12.20 14.80
N LEU A 161 12.53 13.39 14.58
CA LEU A 161 11.08 13.62 14.46
C LEU A 161 10.45 12.80 13.32
N THR A 162 11.19 12.59 12.24
CA THR A 162 10.86 11.67 11.13
C THR A 162 10.47 10.27 11.59
N MET A 163 11.14 9.74 12.62
CA MET A 163 10.84 8.43 13.17
C MET A 163 9.45 8.41 13.81
N TYR A 164 9.11 9.42 14.60
CA TYR A 164 7.79 9.53 15.21
C TYR A 164 6.68 9.75 14.17
N LEU A 165 6.96 10.41 13.05
CA LEU A 165 6.02 10.56 11.96
C LEU A 165 5.74 9.23 11.26
N GLN A 166 6.78 8.44 10.95
CA GLN A 166 6.61 7.10 10.36
C GLN A 166 5.80 6.17 11.27
N TYR A 167 6.12 6.10 12.56
CA TYR A 167 5.37 5.25 13.49
C TYR A 167 3.97 5.83 13.82
N GLY A 168 3.82 7.15 13.86
CA GLY A 168 2.56 7.82 14.17
C GLY A 168 1.52 7.67 13.08
N THR A 169 1.89 7.80 11.80
CA THR A 169 0.94 7.60 10.69
C THR A 169 0.48 6.15 10.55
N SER A 170 1.24 5.21 11.08
CA SER A 170 0.82 3.81 11.19
C SER A 170 -0.43 3.63 12.04
N ALA A 171 -0.55 4.38 13.15
CA ALA A 171 -1.74 4.32 14.01
C ALA A 171 -2.98 4.90 13.32
N LEU A 172 -2.81 5.78 12.33
CA LEU A 172 -3.91 6.30 11.52
C LEU A 172 -4.36 5.31 10.42
N ALA A 173 -3.52 4.35 10.06
CA ALA A 173 -3.77 3.35 9.02
C ALA A 173 -4.35 2.03 9.55
N LEU A 174 -4.33 1.80 10.87
CA LEU A 174 -4.92 0.66 11.59
C LEU A 174 -6.35 0.95 12.06
#